data_AF-A0A1M7YJ38-F1
#
_entry.id   AF-A0A1M7YJ38-F1
#
_cell.length_a   1.000
_cell.length_b   1.000
_cell.length_c   1.000
_cell.angle_alpha   90.00
_cell.angle_beta   90.00
_cell.angle_gamma   90.00
#
_symmetry.space_group_name_H-M   'P 1'
#
loop_
_entity.id
_entity.type
_entity.pdbx_description
1 polymer ?
#
loop_
_entity_poly.entity_id
_entity_poly.type
_entity_poly.pdbx_seq_one_letter_code
_entity_poly.pdbx_strand_id
1 'polypeptide(L)'
;MTQYNFYSGMILTIEDVLLDSRDTLGCNKLFTIEDNDNNIITFLVTPSTYFIDDTTANEGDYITGFYDANAPVPLIYPPRFRALIMAVNMGDVNVKVDYFNRNLISTDGMLRLNIAPTTALVLQNGQAFYQNPANHTLIVLYGPTTRSIPAITTPYRIIVLCEQM
;
A
#
# COMPACT_ATOMS: atom_id res chain seq x y z
N MET A 1 2.11 13.10 -9.92
CA MET A 1 2.24 12.70 -8.50
C MET A 1 1.17 11.66 -8.25
N THR A 2 1.57 10.47 -7.82
CA THR A 2 0.64 9.36 -7.59
C THR A 2 -0.26 9.66 -6.40
N GLN A 3 -1.58 9.48 -6.57
CA GLN A 3 -2.53 9.61 -5.47
C GLN A 3 -2.91 8.21 -5.03
N TYR A 4 -2.55 7.83 -3.81
CA TYR A 4 -2.80 6.47 -3.33
C TYR A 4 -4.20 6.38 -2.73
N ASN A 5 -5.01 5.47 -3.28
CA ASN A 5 -6.21 4.95 -2.64
C ASN A 5 -6.00 3.46 -2.33
N PHE A 6 -6.90 2.89 -1.53
CA PHE A 6 -6.81 1.49 -1.14
C PHE A 6 -8.18 0.81 -1.14
N TYR A 7 -8.15 -0.51 -1.34
CA TYR A 7 -9.24 -1.41 -1.00
C TYR A 7 -8.71 -2.50 -0.06
N SER A 8 -9.54 -2.88 0.90
CA SER A 8 -9.24 -3.93 1.86
C SER A 8 -10.30 -5.01 1.83
N GLY A 9 -9.88 -6.26 1.92
CA GLY A 9 -10.80 -7.40 1.80
C GLY A 9 -10.07 -8.74 1.89
N MET A 10 -10.84 -9.81 1.92
CA MET A 10 -10.35 -11.18 1.90
C MET A 10 -10.08 -11.63 0.46
N ILE A 11 -8.95 -12.31 0.23
CA ILE A 11 -8.66 -12.91 -1.07
C ILE A 11 -9.58 -14.12 -1.30
N LEU A 12 -10.40 -14.05 -2.33
CA LEU A 12 -11.25 -15.16 -2.79
C LEU A 12 -10.49 -16.08 -3.74
N THR A 13 -9.80 -15.51 -4.73
CA THR A 13 -9.07 -16.28 -5.75
C THR A 13 -7.77 -15.60 -6.15
N ILE A 14 -6.77 -16.41 -6.50
CA ILE A 14 -5.52 -15.98 -7.12
C ILE A 14 -5.36 -16.69 -8.47
N GLU A 15 -5.40 -15.93 -9.56
CA GLU A 15 -5.31 -16.46 -10.93
C GLU A 15 -4.10 -15.90 -11.67
N ASP A 16 -3.41 -16.73 -12.47
CA ASP A 16 -2.37 -16.25 -13.38
C ASP A 16 -2.99 -15.54 -14.59
N VAL A 17 -2.38 -14.44 -15.02
CA VAL A 17 -2.84 -13.68 -16.19
C VAL A 17 -1.69 -13.33 -17.13
N LEU A 18 -1.97 -13.34 -18.43
CA LEU A 18 -1.09 -12.82 -19.48
C LEU A 18 -1.61 -11.44 -19.89
N LEU A 19 -0.81 -10.39 -19.73
CA LEU A 19 -1.20 -9.03 -20.14
C LEU A 19 -0.77 -8.75 -21.58
N ASP A 20 0.36 -9.32 -22.01
CA ASP A 20 0.87 -9.24 -23.39
C ASP A 20 1.40 -10.61 -23.86
N SER A 21 1.47 -10.79 -25.17
CA SER A 21 2.17 -11.86 -25.88
C SER A 21 3.64 -12.06 -25.49
N ARG A 22 4.27 -11.03 -24.91
CA ARG A 22 5.66 -11.06 -24.40
C ARG A 22 5.76 -11.38 -22.92
N ASP A 23 4.63 -11.44 -22.21
CA ASP A 23 4.63 -11.81 -20.80
C ASP A 23 4.93 -13.30 -20.63
N THR A 24 5.66 -13.60 -19.56
CA THR A 24 5.84 -14.96 -19.08
C THR A 24 4.67 -15.34 -18.19
N LEU A 25 4.01 -16.47 -18.52
CA LEU A 25 2.91 -17.02 -17.72
C LEU A 25 3.33 -17.15 -16.25
N GLY A 26 2.50 -16.65 -15.34
CA GLY A 26 2.70 -16.72 -13.89
C GLY A 26 3.42 -15.51 -13.26
N CYS A 27 3.95 -14.56 -14.06
CA CYS A 27 4.56 -13.34 -13.51
C CYS A 27 3.54 -12.28 -13.09
N ASN A 28 2.35 -12.30 -13.68
CA ASN A 28 1.25 -11.42 -13.31
C ASN A 28 0.11 -12.26 -12.74
N LYS A 29 -0.55 -11.73 -11.71
CA LYS A 29 -1.65 -12.40 -11.02
C LYS A 29 -2.84 -11.47 -10.87
N LEU A 30 -4.03 -12.04 -10.89
CA LEU A 30 -5.29 -11.38 -10.54
C LEU A 30 -5.71 -11.89 -9.16
N PHE A 31 -5.81 -10.96 -8.21
CA PHE A 31 -6.29 -11.24 -6.87
C PHE A 31 -7.72 -10.71 -6.80
N THR A 32 -8.70 -11.62 -6.75
CA THR A 32 -10.09 -11.22 -6.51
C THR A 32 -10.30 -11.13 -5.01
N ILE A 33 -10.75 -9.97 -4.54
CA ILE A 33 -11.04 -9.77 -3.12
C ILE A 33 -12.48 -9.35 -2.90
N GLU A 34 -12.97 -9.67 -1.71
CA GLU A 34 -14.27 -9.26 -1.20
C GLU A 34 -14.09 -8.43 0.07
N ASP A 35 -14.68 -7.24 0.09
CA ASP A 35 -14.71 -6.40 1.30
C ASP A 35 -15.85 -6.81 2.26
N ASN A 36 -15.92 -6.16 3.42
CA ASN A 36 -16.93 -6.48 4.43
C ASN A 36 -18.37 -6.15 4.01
N ASP A 37 -18.55 -5.35 2.94
CA ASP A 37 -19.84 -4.96 2.38
C ASP A 37 -20.25 -5.86 1.20
N ASN A 38 -19.52 -6.97 0.96
CA ASN A 38 -19.66 -7.89 -0.17
C ASN A 38 -19.38 -7.24 -1.54
N ASN A 39 -18.60 -6.16 -1.59
CA ASN A 39 -18.12 -5.64 -2.86
C ASN A 39 -16.92 -6.47 -3.33
N ILE A 40 -16.98 -6.90 -4.58
CA ILE A 40 -15.91 -7.66 -5.22
C ILE A 40 -15.11 -6.72 -6.12
N ILE A 41 -13.79 -6.73 -5.97
CA ILE A 41 -12.85 -6.04 -6.86
C ILE A 41 -11.70 -6.97 -7.21
N THR A 42 -10.96 -6.66 -8.26
CA THR A 42 -9.77 -7.43 -8.64
C THR A 42 -8.52 -6.55 -8.64
N PHE A 43 -7.47 -6.99 -7.96
CA PHE A 43 -6.15 -6.40 -8.08
C PHE A 43 -5.32 -7.12 -9.15
N LEU A 44 -4.77 -6.36 -10.08
CA LEU A 44 -3.67 -6.81 -10.93
C LEU A 44 -2.35 -6.65 -10.17
N VAL A 45 -1.76 -7.78 -9.81
CA VAL A 45 -0.46 -7.89 -9.16
C VAL A 45 0.58 -8.19 -10.23
N THR A 46 1.66 -7.41 -10.24
CA THR A 46 2.75 -7.49 -11.22
C THR A 46 4.08 -7.64 -10.51
N PRO A 47 5.19 -7.97 -11.20
CA PRO A 47 6.51 -8.08 -10.57
C PRO A 47 7.00 -6.79 -9.90
N SER A 48 6.42 -5.63 -10.24
CA SER A 48 6.74 -4.34 -9.62
C SER A 48 5.86 -4.01 -8.41
N THR A 49 4.85 -4.83 -8.11
CA THR A 49 3.97 -4.62 -6.94
C THR A 49 4.77 -4.92 -5.68
N TYR A 50 4.87 -3.94 -4.79
CA TYR A 50 5.65 -4.08 -3.56
C TYR A 50 4.81 -4.72 -2.45
N PHE A 51 5.19 -5.91 -2.00
CA PHE A 51 4.59 -6.55 -0.83
C PHE A 51 5.35 -6.12 0.42
N ILE A 52 4.63 -5.57 1.40
CA ILE A 52 5.24 -5.19 2.67
C ILE A 52 5.76 -6.46 3.36
N ASP A 53 6.99 -6.38 3.85
CA ASP A 53 7.71 -7.46 4.55
C ASP A 53 7.98 -8.71 3.72
N ASP A 54 8.00 -8.55 2.38
CA ASP A 54 8.20 -9.65 1.44
C ASP A 54 7.22 -10.82 1.69
N THR A 55 6.02 -10.47 2.20
CA THR A 55 5.00 -11.43 2.60
C THR A 55 4.33 -12.06 1.39
N THR A 56 4.22 -13.38 1.39
CA THR A 56 3.44 -14.12 0.38
C THR A 56 1.97 -14.14 0.77
N ALA A 57 1.10 -13.69 -0.13
CA ALA A 57 -0.35 -13.75 0.03
C ALA A 57 -0.92 -15.06 -0.51
N ASN A 58 -1.95 -15.56 0.16
CA ASN A 58 -2.67 -16.78 -0.18
C ASN A 58 -4.19 -16.51 -0.20
N GLU A 59 -4.94 -17.38 -0.87
CA GLU A 59 -6.41 -17.36 -0.78
C GLU A 59 -6.84 -17.49 0.69
N GLY A 60 -7.82 -16.68 1.08
CA GLY A 60 -8.28 -16.53 2.47
C GLY A 60 -7.54 -15.48 3.31
N ASP A 61 -6.40 -14.95 2.85
CA ASP A 61 -5.72 -13.86 3.56
C ASP A 61 -6.52 -12.56 3.47
N TYR A 62 -6.47 -11.74 4.53
CA TYR A 62 -7.00 -10.39 4.50
C TYR A 62 -5.91 -9.42 4.05
N ILE A 63 -6.16 -8.68 2.97
CA ILE A 63 -5.19 -7.76 2.39
C ILE A 63 -5.72 -6.33 2.32
N THR A 64 -4.77 -5.40 2.23
CA THR A 64 -5.01 -4.03 1.79
C THR A 64 -4.12 -3.75 0.59
N GLY A 65 -4.72 -3.54 -0.58
CA GLY A 65 -4.03 -3.19 -1.81
C GLY A 65 -4.12 -1.68 -2.06
N PHE A 66 -2.98 -1.04 -2.30
CA PHE A 66 -2.89 0.37 -2.66
C PHE A 66 -2.68 0.53 -4.15
N TYR A 67 -3.41 1.45 -4.77
CA TYR A 67 -3.38 1.72 -6.21
C TYR A 67 -3.36 3.23 -6.48
N ASP A 68 -2.95 3.63 -7.68
CA ASP A 68 -3.01 5.02 -8.11
C ASP A 68 -4.45 5.39 -8.50
N ALA A 69 -5.07 6.28 -7.74
CA ALA A 69 -6.40 6.80 -7.99
C ALA A 69 -6.50 7.60 -9.30
N ASN A 70 -5.37 8.10 -9.82
CA ASN A 70 -5.31 8.82 -11.10
C ASN A 70 -5.08 7.89 -12.30
N ALA A 71 -4.79 6.61 -12.08
CA ALA A 71 -4.61 5.68 -13.18
C ALA A 71 -5.95 5.39 -13.87
N PRO A 72 -5.98 5.29 -15.22
CA PRO A 72 -7.20 4.96 -15.94
C PRO A 72 -7.67 3.55 -15.56
N VAL A 73 -8.88 3.47 -14.99
CA VAL A 73 -9.51 2.20 -14.62
C VAL A 73 -10.51 1.81 -15.71
N PRO A 74 -10.39 0.62 -16.32
CA PRO A 74 -11.38 0.12 -17.27
C PRO A 74 -12.76 -0.01 -16.59
N LEU A 75 -13.81 0.47 -17.26
CA LEU A 75 -15.20 0.36 -16.79
C LEU A 75 -15.75 -1.05 -17.03
N ILE A 76 -15.21 -2.03 -16.30
CA ILE A 76 -15.62 -3.44 -16.32
C ILE A 76 -15.98 -3.90 -14.90
N TYR A 77 -16.82 -4.93 -14.77
CA TYR A 77 -17.20 -5.51 -13.48
C TYR A 77 -16.69 -6.96 -13.36
N PRO A 78 -16.05 -7.35 -12.24
CA PRO A 78 -15.57 -6.49 -11.15
C PRO A 78 -14.55 -5.44 -11.63
N PRO A 79 -14.48 -4.27 -10.98
CA PRO A 79 -13.47 -3.26 -11.31
C PRO A 79 -12.06 -3.81 -11.04
N ARG A 80 -11.12 -3.46 -11.92
CA ARG A 80 -9.74 -3.95 -11.86
C ARG A 80 -8.77 -2.82 -11.56
N PHE A 81 -7.98 -2.95 -10.51
CA PHE A 81 -6.98 -1.97 -10.09
C PHE A 81 -5.57 -2.55 -10.18
N ARG A 82 -4.60 -1.78 -10.70
CA ARG A 82 -3.19 -2.18 -10.62
C ARG A 82 -2.67 -1.92 -9.21
N ALA A 83 -2.30 -2.98 -8.50
CA ALA A 83 -1.72 -2.87 -7.18
C ALA A 83 -0.28 -2.34 -7.27
N LEU A 84 -0.01 -1.26 -6.57
CA LEU A 84 1.34 -0.71 -6.39
C LEU A 84 1.99 -1.27 -5.14
N ILE A 85 1.23 -1.33 -4.04
CA ILE A 85 1.68 -1.83 -2.74
C ILE A 85 0.62 -2.77 -2.19
N MET A 86 1.04 -3.87 -1.57
CA MET A 86 0.19 -4.85 -0.91
C MET A 86 0.60 -5.02 0.54
N ALA A 87 -0.37 -4.93 1.45
CA ALA A 87 -0.21 -5.25 2.86
C ALA A 87 -1.05 -6.50 3.17
N VAL A 88 -0.43 -7.54 3.73
CA VAL A 88 -1.06 -8.84 3.97
C VAL A 88 -1.14 -9.08 5.47
N ASN A 89 -2.33 -9.44 5.98
CA ASN A 89 -2.57 -9.85 7.37
C ASN A 89 -1.95 -8.90 8.43
N MET A 90 -2.20 -7.59 8.28
CA MET A 90 -1.63 -6.57 9.18
C MET A 90 -2.25 -6.52 10.58
N GLY A 91 -3.32 -7.30 10.85
CA GLY A 91 -3.97 -7.34 12.15
C GLY A 91 -4.42 -5.94 12.62
N ASP A 92 -3.97 -5.54 13.81
CA ASP A 92 -4.26 -4.22 14.39
C ASP A 92 -3.33 -3.09 13.90
N VAL A 93 -2.40 -3.40 12.98
CA VAL A 93 -1.49 -2.40 12.41
C VAL A 93 -2.16 -1.71 11.24
N ASN A 94 -2.27 -0.39 11.34
CA ASN A 94 -2.74 0.46 10.25
C ASN A 94 -1.59 0.72 9.27
N VAL A 95 -1.91 0.70 7.98
CA VAL A 95 -0.98 1.07 6.91
C VAL A 95 -1.53 2.29 6.18
N LYS A 96 -0.74 3.36 6.11
CA LYS A 96 -1.05 4.52 5.27
C LYS A 96 0.06 4.71 4.25
N VAL A 97 -0.33 4.82 2.99
CA VAL A 97 0.56 5.20 1.90
C VAL A 97 0.15 6.58 1.42
N ASP A 98 1.02 7.56 1.58
CA ASP A 98 0.77 8.92 1.11
C ASP A 98 2.09 9.70 1.00
N TYR A 99 2.05 10.84 0.32
CA TYR A 99 3.08 11.84 0.42
C TYR A 99 2.97 12.63 1.73
N PHE A 100 4.11 12.82 2.39
CA PHE A 100 4.18 13.57 3.63
C PHE A 100 5.02 14.83 3.42
N ASN A 101 4.42 15.99 3.67
CA ASN A 101 5.08 17.27 3.46
C ASN A 101 6.20 17.55 4.49
N ARG A 102 6.81 18.74 4.44
CA ARG A 102 7.87 19.17 5.38
C ARG A 102 7.54 19.06 6.87
N ASN A 103 6.25 19.07 7.23
CA ASN A 103 5.75 18.95 8.60
C ASN A 103 5.31 17.52 8.94
N LEU A 104 5.60 16.55 8.06
CA LEU A 104 5.16 15.16 8.14
C LEU A 104 3.64 15.03 8.24
N ILE A 105 2.92 15.85 7.48
CA ILE A 105 1.46 15.77 7.34
C ILE A 105 1.16 15.16 5.97
N SER A 106 0.26 14.17 5.96
CA SER A 106 -0.22 13.50 4.75
C SER A 106 -0.93 14.47 3.80
N THR A 107 -1.01 14.14 2.52
CA THR A 107 -1.62 15.00 1.48
C THR A 107 -3.08 15.30 1.78
N ASP A 108 -3.81 14.32 2.32
CA ASP A 108 -5.21 14.48 2.75
C ASP A 108 -5.40 15.30 4.03
N GLY A 109 -4.30 15.68 4.71
CA GLY A 109 -4.36 16.44 5.96
C GLY A 109 -4.88 15.66 7.17
N MET A 110 -5.01 14.33 7.07
CA MET A 110 -5.64 13.50 8.10
C MET A 110 -4.66 12.87 9.10
N LEU A 111 -3.39 12.67 8.72
CA LEU A 111 -2.38 12.05 9.57
C LEU A 111 -1.12 12.91 9.64
N ARG A 112 -0.63 13.10 10.87
CA ARG A 112 0.67 13.71 11.16
C ARG A 112 1.57 12.73 11.89
N LEU A 113 2.81 12.59 11.43
CA LEU A 113 3.78 11.68 12.04
C LEU A 113 4.62 12.40 13.10
N ASN A 114 4.82 11.73 14.23
CA ASN A 114 5.81 12.07 15.24
C ASN A 114 6.89 10.98 15.25
N ILE A 115 8.06 11.27 14.68
CA ILE A 115 9.13 10.26 14.55
C ILE A 115 9.85 10.12 15.88
N ALA A 116 9.76 8.95 16.49
CA ALA A 116 10.50 8.61 17.70
C ALA A 116 11.82 7.91 17.36
N PRO A 117 12.81 7.89 18.26
CA PRO A 117 14.05 7.12 18.08
C PRO A 117 13.81 5.62 17.87
N THR A 118 12.65 5.10 18.29
CA THR A 118 12.24 3.70 18.11
C THR A 118 11.56 3.44 16.77
N THR A 119 11.22 4.47 16.00
CA THR A 119 10.59 4.30 14.68
C THR A 119 11.63 3.78 13.70
N ALA A 120 11.39 2.60 13.13
CA ALA A 120 12.26 2.04 12.10
C ALA A 120 12.09 2.80 10.77
N LEU A 121 13.17 3.39 10.26
CA LEU A 121 13.22 4.07 8.97
C LEU A 121 13.99 3.20 7.97
N VAL A 122 13.31 2.75 6.92
CA VAL A 122 13.89 1.85 5.92
C VAL A 122 13.51 2.25 4.50
N LEU A 123 14.26 1.76 3.53
CA LEU A 123 13.95 1.80 2.11
C LEU A 123 13.15 0.55 1.70
N GLN A 124 12.55 0.57 0.50
CA GLN A 124 11.79 -0.57 -0.04
C GLN A 124 12.60 -1.87 -0.11
N ASN A 125 13.93 -1.77 -0.32
CA ASN A 125 14.85 -2.90 -0.35
C ASN A 125 15.33 -3.35 1.05
N GLY A 126 14.70 -2.86 2.12
CA GLY A 126 15.00 -3.22 3.51
C GLY A 126 16.23 -2.55 4.12
N GLN A 127 16.96 -1.71 3.37
CA GLN A 127 18.12 -0.98 3.91
C GLN A 127 17.69 0.16 4.82
N ALA A 128 18.52 0.49 5.82
CA ALA A 128 18.26 1.60 6.74
C ALA A 128 18.25 2.95 6.01
N PHE A 129 17.31 3.81 6.37
CA PHE A 129 17.22 5.18 5.88
C PHE A 129 17.62 6.16 7.00
N TYR A 130 18.72 6.89 6.79
CA TYR A 130 19.31 7.77 7.82
C TYR A 130 18.97 9.25 7.67
N GLN A 131 18.20 9.62 6.65
CA GLN A 131 17.85 11.01 6.36
C GLN A 131 16.46 11.37 6.93
N ASN A 132 16.05 12.62 6.77
CA ASN A 132 14.70 13.05 7.13
C ASN A 132 13.69 12.51 6.10
N PRO A 133 12.66 11.75 6.50
CA PRO A 133 11.67 11.20 5.57
C PRO A 133 10.63 12.23 5.09
N ALA A 134 10.67 13.46 5.58
CA ALA A 134 9.78 14.52 5.10
C ALA A 134 9.99 14.81 3.60
N ASN A 135 8.93 15.30 2.95
CA ASN A 135 8.86 15.54 1.51
C ASN A 135 9.06 14.29 0.63
N HIS A 136 8.66 13.12 1.13
CA HIS A 136 8.68 11.87 0.39
C HIS A 136 7.30 11.18 0.45
N THR A 137 7.08 10.26 -0.48
CA THR A 137 6.02 9.26 -0.37
C THR A 137 6.45 8.20 0.62
N LEU A 138 5.62 7.94 1.63
CA LEU A 138 5.92 7.04 2.73
C LEU A 138 4.85 5.95 2.83
N ILE A 139 5.29 4.73 3.13
CA ILE A 139 4.43 3.68 3.68
C ILE A 139 4.63 3.72 5.20
N VAL A 140 3.58 4.04 5.93
CA VAL A 140 3.61 4.23 7.38
C VAL A 140 2.83 3.10 8.04
N LEU A 141 3.53 2.31 8.85
CA LEU A 141 2.94 1.29 9.72
C LEU A 141 2.80 1.87 11.12
N TYR A 142 1.57 1.98 11.61
CA TYR A 142 1.27 2.64 12.88
C TYR A 142 0.09 1.98 13.59
N GLY A 143 0.02 2.18 14.90
CA GLY A 143 -1.08 1.70 15.73
C GLY A 143 -1.95 2.86 16.22
N PRO A 144 -2.00 3.13 17.54
CA PRO A 144 -2.84 4.18 18.10
C PRO A 144 -2.51 5.58 17.57
N THR A 145 -3.55 6.42 17.49
CA THR A 145 -3.46 7.83 17.11
C THR A 145 -4.22 8.72 18.11
N THR A 146 -3.93 10.01 18.11
CA THR A 146 -4.73 11.00 18.85
C THR A 146 -6.09 11.23 18.18
N ARG A 147 -7.05 11.75 18.93
CA ARG A 147 -8.39 12.12 18.42
C ARG A 147 -8.45 13.55 17.84
N SER A 148 -7.33 14.08 17.36
CA SER A 148 -7.24 15.42 16.74
C SER A 148 -7.36 15.33 15.21
N ILE A 149 -7.52 16.48 14.55
CA ILE A 149 -7.42 16.59 13.08
C ILE A 149 -6.28 17.59 12.77
N PRO A 150 -5.17 17.16 12.15
CA PRO A 150 -4.82 15.76 11.84
C PRO A 150 -4.67 14.90 13.09
N ALA A 151 -4.90 13.59 12.95
CA ALA A 151 -4.55 12.62 13.96
C ALA A 151 -3.02 12.53 14.04
N ILE A 152 -2.47 12.42 15.25
CA ILE A 152 -1.03 12.32 15.48
C ILE A 152 -0.70 10.90 15.90
N THR A 153 0.33 10.31 15.30
CA THR A 153 0.82 8.98 15.67
C THR A 153 2.34 8.93 15.73
N THR A 154 2.86 8.00 16.53
CA THR A 154 4.27 7.61 16.50
C THR A 154 4.36 6.28 15.77
N PRO A 155 4.85 6.25 14.52
CA PRO A 155 4.86 5.03 13.72
C PRO A 155 5.80 3.98 14.31
N TYR A 156 5.45 2.71 14.11
CA TYR A 156 6.36 1.60 14.37
C TYR A 156 7.45 1.56 13.31
N ARG A 157 7.06 1.77 12.05
CA ARG A 157 7.96 1.73 10.90
C ARG A 157 7.49 2.65 9.79
N ILE A 158 8.46 3.21 9.09
CA ILE A 158 8.28 4.04 7.90
C ILE A 158 9.17 3.45 6.81
N ILE A 159 8.56 3.12 5.67
CA ILE A 159 9.26 2.70 4.46
C ILE A 159 9.22 3.89 3.49
N VAL A 160 10.40 4.43 3.16
CA VAL A 160 10.53 5.59 2.27
C VAL A 160 10.55 5.11 0.81
N LEU A 161 9.64 5.65 0.00
CA LEU A 161 9.61 5.42 -1.43
C LEU A 161 10.43 6.53 -2.10
N CYS A 162 11.65 6.18 -2.51
CA CYS A 162 12.48 7.06 -3.30
C CYS A 162 12.11 6.89 -4.78
N GLU A 163 11.31 7.81 -5.30
CA GLU A 163 11.06 7.85 -6.75
C GLU A 163 12.37 8.16 -7.47
N GLN A 164 12.73 7.33 -8.45
CA GLN A 164 13.84 7.65 -9.35
C GLN A 164 13.41 8.86 -10.19
N MET A 165 14.03 10.02 -9.92
CA MET A 165 13.90 11.20 -10.78
C MET A 165 14.60 10.97 -12.13
#